data_AF-A0A8T4HZK7-F1
#
_entry.id   AF-A0A8T4HZK7-F1
#
_cell.length_a   1.000
_cell.length_b   1.000
_cell.length_c   1.000
_cell.angle_alpha   90.00
_cell.angle_beta   90.00
_cell.angle_gamma   90.00
#
_symmetry.space_group_name_H-M   'P 1'
#
loop_
_entity.id
_entity.type
_entity.pdbx_description
1 polymer ?
#
loop_
_entity_poly.entity_id
_entity_poly.type
_entity_poly.pdbx_seq_one_letter_code
_entity_poly.pdbx_strand_id
1 'polypeptide(L)'
;PKLIDWAAREVAEYVADNWADVESHRDAGREQLVDHLKTRHQTARDAAAARGTSIHAYAEQLVAGEEVEAPEELVGHIESCAR
;
A
#
# COMPACT_ATOMS: atom_id res chain seq x y z
N PRO A 1 -13.20 3.43 -12.61
CA PRO A 1 -14.21 3.19 -11.54
C PRO A 1 -13.62 2.51 -10.30
N LYS A 2 -13.11 1.28 -10.40
CA LYS A 2 -12.63 0.50 -9.21
C LYS A 2 -11.55 1.21 -8.37
N LEU A 3 -10.62 1.93 -8.99
CA LEU A 3 -9.58 2.66 -8.27
C LEU A 3 -10.13 3.89 -7.52
N ILE A 4 -11.21 4.51 -8.03
CA ILE A 4 -11.88 5.63 -7.36
C ILE A 4 -12.63 5.11 -6.14
N ASP A 5 -13.40 4.03 -6.29
CA ASP A 5 -14.12 3.39 -5.19
C ASP A 5 -13.17 2.87 -4.12
N TRP A 6 -12.04 2.28 -4.55
CA TRP A 6 -10.97 1.87 -3.64
C TRP A 6 -10.40 3.05 -2.87
N ALA A 7 -10.01 4.14 -3.54
CA ALA A 7 -9.46 5.32 -2.89
C ALA A 7 -10.44 5.94 -1.88
N ALA A 8 -11.73 5.99 -2.20
CA ALA A 8 -12.77 6.46 -1.28
C ALA A 8 -12.90 5.54 -0.06
N ARG A 9 -12.86 4.22 -0.27
CA ARG A 9 -12.91 3.22 0.81
C ARG A 9 -11.72 3.35 1.75
N GLU A 10 -10.49 3.51 1.24
CA GLU A 10 -9.29 3.71 2.07
C GLU A 10 -9.42 4.92 3.00
N VAL A 11 -9.99 6.02 2.51
CA VAL A 11 -10.27 7.22 3.34
C VAL A 11 -11.34 6.92 4.39
N ALA A 12 -12.42 6.25 4.01
CA ALA A 12 -13.51 5.91 4.92
C ALA A 12 -13.06 4.97 6.06
N GLU A 13 -12.29 3.93 5.73
CA GLU A 13 -11.71 2.99 6.70
C GLU A 13 -10.73 3.72 7.62
N TYR A 14 -9.84 4.56 7.08
CA TYR A 14 -8.92 5.34 7.89
C TYR A 14 -9.64 6.20 8.93
N VAL A 15 -10.69 6.92 8.52
CA VAL A 15 -11.48 7.77 9.43
C VAL A 15 -12.21 6.91 10.47
N ALA A 16 -12.75 5.76 10.08
CA ALA A 16 -13.46 4.86 11.00
C ALA A 16 -12.54 4.32 12.10
N ASP A 17 -11.27 4.09 11.80
CA ASP A 17 -10.32 3.46 12.72
C ASP A 17 -9.42 4.46 13.49
N ASN A 18 -9.27 5.71 13.02
CA ASN A 18 -8.26 6.64 13.53
C ASN A 18 -8.84 8.00 13.99
N TRP A 19 -9.90 7.97 14.80
CA TRP A 19 -10.64 9.18 15.21
C TRP A 19 -9.78 10.27 15.86
N ALA A 20 -8.86 9.90 16.76
CA ALA A 20 -8.02 10.86 17.47
C ALA A 20 -7.09 11.65 16.52
N ASP A 21 -6.56 10.98 15.50
CA ASP A 21 -5.71 11.62 14.49
C ASP A 21 -6.52 12.55 13.59
N VAL A 22 -7.73 12.11 13.18
CA VAL A 22 -8.67 12.93 12.42
C VAL A 22 -9.05 14.20 13.19
N GLU A 23 -9.32 14.08 14.49
CA GLU A 23 -9.66 15.21 15.35
C GLU A 23 -8.49 16.19 15.50
N SER A 24 -7.28 15.69 15.72
CA SER A 24 -6.07 16.52 15.79
C SER A 24 -5.86 17.35 14.52
N HIS A 25 -6.09 16.77 13.33
CA HIS A 25 -5.94 17.49 12.06
C HIS A 25 -7.11 18.44 11.79
N ARG A 26 -8.31 18.11 12.29
CA ARG A 26 -9.47 19.00 12.23
C ARG A 26 -9.20 20.31 12.98
N ASP A 27 -8.60 20.23 14.16
CA ASP A 27 -8.26 21.39 14.98
C ASP A 27 -7.22 22.29 14.31
N ALA A 28 -6.31 21.70 13.53
CA ALA A 28 -5.33 22.44 12.72
C ALA A 28 -5.96 23.17 11.51
N GLY A 29 -7.15 22.75 11.09
CA GLY A 29 -7.95 23.42 10.07
C GLY A 29 -8.41 22.51 8.94
N ARG A 30 -9.50 22.92 8.28
CA ARG A 30 -10.16 22.11 7.24
C ARG A 30 -9.24 21.71 6.09
N GLU A 31 -8.37 22.60 5.63
CA GLU A 31 -7.45 22.32 4.52
C GLU A 31 -6.43 21.25 4.90
N GLN A 32 -5.83 21.35 6.09
CA GLN A 32 -4.88 20.36 6.60
C GLN A 32 -5.53 18.99 6.75
N LEU A 33 -6.76 18.93 7.27
CA LEU A 33 -7.51 17.67 7.36
C LEU A 33 -7.75 17.06 5.99
N VAL A 34 -8.16 17.85 5.00
CA VAL A 34 -8.41 17.34 3.65
C VAL A 34 -7.12 16.88 2.97
N ASP A 35 -6.02 17.62 3.11
CA ASP A 35 -4.73 17.24 2.55
C ASP A 35 -4.17 15.95 3.16
N HIS A 36 -4.36 15.79 4.47
CA HIS A 36 -4.03 14.57 5.19
C HIS A 36 -4.84 13.36 4.71
N LEU A 37 -6.18 13.49 4.66
CA LEU A 37 -7.05 12.38 4.29
C LEU A 37 -6.93 12.02 2.81
N LYS A 38 -6.83 13.01 1.91
CA LYS A 38 -6.80 12.75 0.46
C LYS A 38 -5.55 12.00 0.02
N THR A 39 -4.47 11.98 0.81
CA THR A 39 -3.21 11.31 0.44
C THR A 39 -3.15 9.86 0.91
N ARG A 40 -4.10 9.39 1.74
CA ARG A 40 -4.07 8.02 2.31
C ARG A 40 -4.06 6.90 1.27
N HIS A 41 -4.90 7.02 0.24
CA HIS A 41 -4.90 6.06 -0.87
C HIS A 41 -3.57 6.05 -1.65
N GLN A 42 -2.82 7.15 -1.64
CA GLN A 42 -1.50 7.22 -2.29
C GLN A 42 -0.49 6.40 -1.51
N THR A 43 -0.46 6.51 -0.18
CA THR A 43 0.39 5.68 0.68
C THR A 43 0.10 4.19 0.50
N ALA A 44 -1.17 3.80 0.50
CA ALA A 44 -1.57 2.41 0.28
C ALA A 44 -1.16 1.90 -1.12
N ARG A 45 -1.32 2.75 -2.14
CA ARG A 45 -0.90 2.44 -3.52
C ARG A 45 0.62 2.27 -3.60
N ASP A 46 1.37 3.18 -3.00
CA ASP A 46 2.83 3.20 -3.08
C ASP A 46 3.43 2.01 -2.31
N ALA A 47 2.84 1.61 -1.19
CA ALA A 47 3.20 0.38 -0.48
C ALA A 47 2.93 -0.87 -1.32
N ALA A 48 1.76 -0.94 -1.98
CA ALA A 48 1.45 -2.04 -2.88
C ALA A 48 2.39 -2.09 -4.08
N ALA A 49 2.75 -0.94 -4.64
CA ALA A 49 3.71 -0.83 -5.74
C ALA A 49 5.11 -1.30 -5.31
N ALA A 50 5.61 -0.84 -4.15
CA ALA A 50 6.90 -1.25 -3.61
C ALA A 50 6.96 -2.76 -3.33
N ARG A 51 5.87 -3.35 -2.81
CA ARG A 51 5.75 -4.80 -2.63
C ARG A 51 5.82 -5.53 -3.97
N GLY A 52 5.13 -5.03 -5.00
CA GLY A 52 5.19 -5.58 -6.36
C GLY A 52 6.60 -5.52 -6.95
N THR A 53 7.29 -4.38 -6.84
CA THR A 53 8.69 -4.23 -7.27
C THR A 53 9.60 -5.22 -6.56
N SER A 54 9.41 -5.43 -5.26
CA SER A 54 10.21 -6.39 -4.48
C SER A 54 9.97 -7.83 -4.96
N ILE A 55 8.72 -8.20 -5.23
CA ILE A 55 8.37 -9.52 -5.78
C ILE A 55 9.05 -9.74 -7.14
N HIS A 56 9.04 -8.75 -8.04
CA HIS A 56 9.73 -8.85 -9.32
C HIS A 56 11.25 -9.03 -9.14
N ALA A 57 11.87 -8.27 -8.25
CA ALA A 57 13.31 -8.37 -7.99
C ALA A 57 13.71 -9.77 -7.46
N TYR A 58 12.89 -10.36 -6.59
CA TYR A 58 13.11 -11.73 -6.11
C TYR A 58 12.87 -12.77 -7.20
N ALA A 59 11.82 -12.58 -8.03
CA ALA A 59 11.52 -13.50 -9.12
C ALA A 59 12.63 -13.50 -10.19
N GLU A 60 13.22 -12.34 -10.50
CA GLU A 60 14.34 -12.23 -11.43
C GLU A 60 15.58 -13.01 -10.94
N GLN A 61 15.91 -12.91 -9.65
CA GLN A 61 17.01 -13.69 -9.04
C GLN A 61 16.74 -15.19 -9.13
N LEU A 62 15.49 -15.61 -8.83
CA LEU A 62 15.09 -17.02 -8.93
C LEU A 62 15.19 -17.54 -10.37
N VAL A 63 14.78 -16.76 -11.36
CA VAL A 63 14.91 -17.10 -12.79
C VAL A 63 16.37 -17.18 -13.23
N ALA A 64 17.25 -16.37 -12.65
CA ALA A 64 18.70 -16.42 -12.86
C ALA A 64 19.35 -17.67 -12.24
N GLY A 65 18.59 -18.47 -11.47
CA GLY A 65 19.08 -19.68 -10.79
C GLY A 65 19.75 -19.40 -9.45
N GLU A 66 19.55 -18.21 -8.88
CA GLU A 66 20.04 -17.85 -7.56
C GLU A 66 19.10 -18.36 -6.46
N GLU A 67 19.66 -18.72 -5.30
CA GLU A 67 18.85 -18.99 -4.11
C GLU A 67 18.39 -17.68 -3.48
N VAL A 68 17.08 -17.53 -3.28
CA VAL A 68 16.45 -16.30 -2.79
C VAL A 68 15.83 -16.54 -1.42
N GLU A 69 16.33 -15.84 -0.40
CA GLU A 69 15.67 -15.75 0.89
C GLU A 69 14.66 -14.60 0.89
N ALA A 70 13.37 -14.93 0.94
CA ALA A 70 12.28 -13.97 0.96
C ALA A 70 11.29 -14.26 2.11
N PRO A 71 10.51 -13.26 2.55
CA PRO A 71 9.44 -13.46 3.52
C PRO A 71 8.46 -14.55 3.07
N GLU A 72 8.04 -15.42 4.00
CA GLU A 72 7.19 -16.58 3.72
C GLU A 72 5.89 -16.19 3.00
N GLU A 73 5.28 -15.08 3.40
CA GLU A 73 4.05 -14.55 2.81
C GLU A 73 4.20 -14.07 1.35
N LEU A 74 5.43 -13.93 0.86
CA LEU A 74 5.72 -13.53 -0.53
C LEU A 74 6.11 -14.70 -1.42
N VAL A 75 6.51 -15.85 -0.86
CA VAL A 75 7.05 -16.99 -1.62
C VAL A 75 6.14 -17.40 -2.77
N GLY A 76 4.85 -17.63 -2.49
CA GLY A 76 3.88 -18.01 -3.53
C GLY A 76 3.70 -16.96 -4.64
N HIS A 77 3.84 -15.67 -4.31
CA HIS A 77 3.79 -14.59 -5.30
C HIS A 77 5.06 -14.51 -6.14
N ILE A 78 6.23 -14.72 -5.52
CA ILE A 78 7.53 -14.75 -6.18
C ILE A 78 7.60 -15.91 -7.17
N GLU A 79 7.25 -17.13 -6.73
CA GLU A 79 7.22 -18.31 -7.59
C GLU A 79 6.24 -18.16 -8.75
N SER A 80 5.06 -17.57 -8.50
CA SER A 80 4.09 -17.33 -9.57
C SER A 80 4.58 -16.28 -10.57
N CYS A 81 5.39 -15.32 -10.14
CA CYS A 81 5.96 -14.28 -11.01
C CYS A 81 7.17 -14.79 -11.82
N ALA A 82 7.88 -15.81 -11.31
CA ALA A 82 9.04 -16.42 -11.95
C ALA A 82 8.69 -17.46 -13.04
N ARG A 83 7.43 -17.90 -13.14
CA ARG A 83 6.93 -18.82 -14.17
C ARG A 83 6.43 -18.08 -15.40
#